data_AF-A0A7C7UQB2-F1
#
_entry.id   AF-A0A7C7UQB2-F1
#
_cell.length_a   1.000
_cell.length_b   1.000
_cell.length_c   1.000
_cell.angle_alpha   90.00
_cell.angle_beta   90.00
_cell.angle_gamma   90.00
#
_symmetry.space_group_name_H-M   'P 1'
#
loop_
_entity.id
_entity.type
_entity.pdbx_description
1 polymer ?
#
loop_
_entity_poly.entity_id
_entity_poly.type
_entity_poly.pdbx_seq_one_letter_code
_entity_poly.pdbx_strand_id
1 'polypeptide(L)'
;MDSVQLFDVIQTFIQAGTWAASQRVIEAHPELLSDEADQLLGQLVTIARQQGDTQAEGVFSEYRQLLARCRQVGVRAAFAEIAAEGDEIPSELGALLTALPPEQQQILLDAMEPSGSEGLVGAK
;
A
#
# COMPACT_ATOMS: atom_id res chain seq x y z
N MET A 1 -13.30 -15.17 10.78
CA MET A 1 -13.01 -13.72 10.70
C MET A 1 -14.22 -13.08 10.05
N ASP A 2 -14.80 -12.05 10.64
CA ASP A 2 -16.00 -11.40 10.08
C ASP A 2 -15.64 -10.62 8.82
N SER A 3 -16.45 -10.71 7.75
CA SER A 3 -16.17 -10.08 6.45
C SER A 3 -15.98 -8.55 6.53
N VAL A 4 -16.56 -7.91 7.56
CA VAL A 4 -16.38 -6.48 7.85
C VAL A 4 -14.94 -6.17 8.30
N GLN A 5 -14.31 -7.07 9.05
CA GLN A 5 -12.92 -6.90 9.49
C GLN A 5 -11.95 -7.05 8.32
N LEU A 6 -12.23 -7.97 7.39
CA LEU A 6 -11.39 -8.17 6.22
C LEU A 6 -11.42 -6.97 5.27
N PHE A 7 -12.58 -6.33 5.11
CA PHE A 7 -12.70 -5.10 4.33
C PHE A 7 -11.87 -3.95 4.93
N ASP A 8 -11.89 -3.78 6.25
CA ASP A 8 -11.12 -2.72 6.94
C ASP A 8 -9.60 -2.90 6.78
N VAL A 9 -9.14 -4.15 6.84
CA VAL A 9 -7.73 -4.49 6.61
C VAL A 9 -7.34 -4.26 5.15
N ILE A 10 -8.19 -4.63 4.17
CA ILE A 10 -7.95 -4.32 2.75
C ILE A 10 -7.88 -2.81 2.53
N GLN A 11 -8.76 -2.05 3.17
CA GLN A 11 -8.77 -0.60 3.08
C GLN A 11 -7.49 0.02 3.67
N THR A 12 -6.99 -0.53 4.78
CA THR A 12 -5.73 -0.11 5.41
C THR A 12 -4.53 -0.46 4.53
N PHE A 13 -4.55 -1.63 3.89
CA PHE A 13 -3.53 -2.06 2.94
C PHE A 13 -3.46 -1.15 1.71
N ILE A 14 -4.60 -0.75 1.14
CA ILE A 14 -4.65 0.16 -0.01
C ILE A 14 -4.22 1.58 0.38
N GLN A 15 -4.62 2.05 1.57
CA GLN A 15 -4.24 3.37 2.07
C GLN A 15 -2.82 3.44 2.61
N ALA A 16 -2.11 2.30 2.73
CA ALA A 16 -0.73 2.27 3.16
C ALA A 16 0.12 2.98 2.10
N GLY A 17 0.48 4.22 2.39
CA GLY A 17 1.04 5.13 1.39
C GLY A 17 2.47 4.86 0.92
N THR A 18 3.00 3.68 1.26
CA THR A 18 4.27 3.16 0.75
C THR A 18 4.20 1.65 0.66
N TRP A 19 4.90 1.06 -0.31
CA TRP A 19 5.02 -0.40 -0.42
C TRP A 19 5.59 -1.03 0.86
N ALA A 20 6.51 -0.37 1.56
CA ALA A 20 7.03 -0.86 2.83
C ALA A 20 5.96 -0.89 3.95
N ALA A 21 5.05 0.08 3.99
CA ALA A 21 3.91 0.05 4.89
C ALA A 21 2.92 -1.07 4.51
N SER A 22 2.64 -1.21 3.21
CA SER A 22 1.78 -2.27 2.68
C SER A 22 2.32 -3.68 3.01
N GLN A 23 3.64 -3.87 2.94
CA GLN A 23 4.30 -5.11 3.32
C GLN A 23 4.06 -5.44 4.81
N ARG A 24 4.23 -4.47 5.70
CA ARG A 24 3.99 -4.67 7.14
C ARG A 24 2.53 -5.02 7.44
N VAL A 25 1.58 -4.45 6.70
CA VAL A 25 0.16 -4.79 6.84
C VAL A 25 -0.07 -6.25 6.47
N ILE A 26 0.48 -6.74 5.35
CA ILE A 26 0.35 -8.16 4.97
C ILE A 26 1.04 -9.09 5.99
N GLU A 27 2.20 -8.70 6.51
CA GLU A 27 2.91 -9.48 7.53
C GLU A 27 2.14 -9.55 8.85
N ALA A 28 1.46 -8.47 9.24
CA ALA A 28 0.59 -8.42 10.42
C ALA A 28 -0.75 -9.12 10.20
N HIS A 29 -1.24 -9.13 8.95
CA HIS A 29 -2.54 -9.64 8.55
C HIS A 29 -2.42 -10.65 7.39
N PRO A 30 -1.95 -11.88 7.66
CA PRO A 30 -1.81 -12.92 6.64
C PRO A 30 -3.15 -13.32 6.00
N GLU A 31 -4.27 -12.98 6.63
CA GLU A 31 -5.62 -13.12 6.05
C GLU A 31 -5.78 -12.42 4.70
N LEU A 32 -5.01 -11.36 4.42
CA LEU A 32 -5.00 -10.66 3.12
C LEU A 32 -4.53 -11.56 1.97
N LEU A 33 -3.81 -12.64 2.27
CA LEU A 33 -3.35 -13.62 1.28
C LEU A 33 -4.36 -14.78 1.10
N SER A 34 -5.51 -14.71 1.76
CA SER A 34 -6.57 -15.71 1.64
C SER A 34 -7.34 -15.52 0.34
N ASP A 35 -7.96 -16.59 -0.15
CA ASP A 35 -8.86 -16.53 -1.32
C ASP A 35 -10.04 -15.58 -1.07
N GLU A 36 -10.50 -15.45 0.16
CA GLU A 36 -11.59 -14.53 0.54
C GLU A 36 -11.23 -13.05 0.30
N ALA A 37 -9.97 -12.67 0.55
CA ALA A 37 -9.47 -11.32 0.29
C ALA A 37 -9.35 -11.04 -1.21
N ASP A 38 -8.89 -12.04 -1.99
CA ASP A 38 -8.84 -11.96 -3.45
C ASP A 38 -10.24 -11.79 -4.05
N GLN A 39 -11.22 -12.54 -3.55
CA GLN A 39 -12.61 -12.43 -4.01
C GLN A 39 -13.20 -11.06 -3.71
N LEU A 40 -12.98 -10.52 -2.51
CA LEU A 40 -13.40 -9.16 -2.13
C LEU A 40 -12.78 -8.09 -3.04
N LEU A 41 -11.47 -8.15 -3.29
CA LEU A 41 -10.81 -7.23 -4.23
C LEU A 41 -11.36 -7.36 -5.65
N GLY A 42 -11.61 -8.59 -6.12
CA GLY A 42 -12.25 -8.83 -7.42
C GLY A 42 -13.66 -8.23 -7.51
N GLN A 43 -14.42 -8.26 -6.42
CA GLN A 43 -15.73 -7.59 -6.34
C GLN A 43 -15.57 -6.07 -6.40
N LEU A 44 -14.60 -5.48 -5.70
CA LEU A 44 -14.32 -4.04 -5.73
C LEU A 44 -13.92 -3.57 -7.14
N VAL A 45 -13.08 -4.32 -7.85
CA VAL A 45 -12.75 -4.06 -9.28
C VAL A 45 -14.03 -4.06 -10.13
N THR A 46 -14.89 -5.06 -9.94
CA THR A 46 -16.14 -5.19 -10.71
C THR A 46 -17.12 -4.04 -10.39
N ILE A 47 -17.15 -3.58 -9.14
CA ILE A 47 -17.97 -2.46 -8.68
C ILE A 47 -17.45 -1.14 -9.27
N ALA A 48 -16.13 -0.89 -9.21
CA ALA A 48 -15.50 0.29 -9.79
C ALA A 48 -15.74 0.38 -11.30
N ARG A 49 -15.57 -0.73 -12.02
CA ARG A 49 -15.86 -0.83 -13.45
C ARG A 49 -17.33 -0.50 -13.77
N GLN A 50 -18.27 -1.02 -13.00
CA GLN A 50 -19.70 -0.72 -13.19
C GLN A 50 -20.04 0.75 -12.93
N GLN A 51 -19.32 1.40 -12.03
CA GLN A 51 -19.46 2.83 -11.74
C GLN A 51 -18.73 3.73 -12.76
N GLY A 52 -17.91 3.15 -13.64
CA GLY A 52 -17.05 3.91 -14.56
C GLY A 52 -15.85 4.56 -13.87
N ASP A 53 -15.52 4.11 -12.65
CA ASP A 53 -14.38 4.59 -11.88
C ASP A 53 -13.11 3.84 -12.30
N THR A 54 -12.54 4.29 -13.42
CA THR A 54 -11.34 3.69 -14.02
C THR A 54 -10.12 3.81 -13.11
N GLN A 55 -10.10 4.81 -12.24
CA GLN A 55 -9.04 5.04 -11.27
C GLN A 55 -9.08 3.94 -10.20
N ALA A 56 -10.22 3.79 -9.52
CA ALA A 56 -10.41 2.77 -8.51
C ALA A 56 -10.27 1.34 -9.10
N GLU A 57 -10.72 1.12 -10.33
CA GLU A 57 -10.51 -0.15 -11.04
C GLU A 57 -9.01 -0.49 -11.16
N GLY A 58 -8.20 0.49 -11.57
CA GLY A 58 -6.75 0.34 -11.72
C GLY A 58 -6.07 0.00 -10.39
N VAL A 59 -6.40 0.75 -9.34
CA VAL A 59 -5.83 0.53 -8.00
C VAL A 59 -6.21 -0.83 -7.44
N PHE A 60 -7.49 -1.19 -7.42
CA PHE A 60 -7.89 -2.49 -6.89
C PHE A 60 -7.27 -3.65 -7.69
N SER A 61 -7.10 -3.50 -9.00
CA SER A 61 -6.43 -4.48 -9.85
C SER A 61 -4.94 -4.62 -9.51
N GLU A 62 -4.23 -3.52 -9.30
CA GLU A 62 -2.80 -3.52 -8.97
C GLU A 62 -2.53 -4.18 -7.62
N TYR A 63 -3.28 -3.80 -6.58
CA TYR A 63 -3.16 -4.38 -5.26
C TYR A 63 -3.52 -5.88 -5.25
N ARG A 64 -4.51 -6.30 -6.07
CA ARG A 64 -4.84 -7.71 -6.23
C ARG A 64 -3.71 -8.51 -6.89
N GLN A 65 -3.08 -7.95 -7.93
CA GLN A 65 -1.93 -8.60 -8.58
C GLN A 65 -0.75 -8.75 -7.61
N LEU A 66 -0.51 -7.74 -6.78
CA LEU A 66 0.51 -7.81 -5.73
C LEU A 66 0.23 -8.95 -4.73
N LEU A 67 -0.99 -9.07 -4.23
CA LEU A 67 -1.34 -10.17 -3.30
C LEU A 67 -1.20 -11.54 -3.97
N ALA A 68 -1.59 -11.67 -5.24
CA ALA A 68 -1.38 -12.88 -6.00
C ALA A 68 0.12 -13.22 -6.14
N ARG A 69 0.97 -12.21 -6.36
CA ARG A 69 2.43 -12.39 -6.41
C ARG A 69 2.98 -12.81 -5.04
N CYS A 70 2.54 -12.16 -3.97
CA CYS A 70 2.89 -12.53 -2.60
C CYS A 70 2.54 -13.99 -2.27
N ARG A 71 1.42 -14.52 -2.80
CA ARG A 71 1.05 -15.94 -2.64
C ARG A 71 1.95 -16.89 -3.44
N GLN A 72 2.47 -16.46 -4.59
CA GLN A 72 3.28 -17.29 -5.48
C GLN A 72 4.76 -17.37 -5.05
N VAL A 73 5.36 -16.24 -4.70
CA VAL A 73 6.80 -16.14 -4.40
C VAL A 73 7.10 -15.81 -2.94
N GLY A 74 6.07 -15.52 -2.14
CA GLY A 74 6.19 -15.05 -0.77
C GLY A 74 6.25 -13.52 -0.70
N VAL A 75 5.74 -12.95 0.41
CA VAL A 75 5.65 -11.50 0.64
C VAL A 75 7.00 -10.82 0.44
N ARG A 76 8.05 -11.26 1.15
CA ARG A 76 9.38 -10.65 1.05
C ARG A 76 9.98 -10.65 -0.36
N ALA A 77 9.72 -11.70 -1.15
CA ALA A 77 10.22 -11.78 -2.52
C ALA A 77 9.44 -10.88 -3.48
N ALA A 78 8.11 -10.86 -3.36
CA ALA A 78 7.25 -10.00 -4.18
C ALA A 78 7.57 -8.51 -3.98
N PHE A 79 7.79 -8.08 -2.74
CA PHE A 79 8.17 -6.69 -2.45
C PHE A 79 9.64 -6.38 -2.82
N ALA A 80 10.54 -7.37 -2.79
CA ALA A 80 11.90 -7.19 -3.26
C ALA A 80 11.98 -7.02 -4.79
N GLU A 81 11.09 -7.68 -5.55
CA GLU A 81 10.93 -7.46 -6.99
C GLU A 81 10.52 -5.99 -7.27
N ILE A 82 9.50 -5.48 -6.57
CA ILE A 82 9.05 -4.07 -6.69
C ILE A 82 10.16 -3.09 -6.31
N ALA A 83 10.87 -3.34 -5.20
CA ALA A 83 11.96 -2.46 -4.75
C ALA A 83 13.17 -2.49 -5.68
N ALA A 84 13.40 -3.59 -6.41
CA ALA A 84 14.49 -3.73 -7.36
C ALA A 84 14.18 -3.12 -8.74
N GLU A 85 12.90 -3.05 -9.12
CA GLU A 85 12.45 -2.52 -10.41
C GLU A 85 12.44 -0.97 -10.48
N GLY A 86 12.58 -0.28 -9.36
CA GLY A 86 12.80 1.16 -9.34
C GLY A 86 11.71 1.91 -8.57
N ASP A 87 12.19 2.62 -7.55
CA ASP A 87 11.60 3.78 -6.89
C ASP A 87 10.65 4.56 -7.80
N GLU A 88 9.33 4.41 -7.63
CA GLU A 88 8.32 5.42 -8.01
C GLU A 88 6.89 4.98 -7.62
N ILE A 89 6.20 5.87 -6.92
CA ILE A 89 4.76 5.84 -6.63
C ILE A 89 4.03 6.34 -7.89
N PRO A 90 3.04 5.62 -8.47
CA PRO A 90 2.19 6.26 -9.48
C PRO A 90 0.70 5.90 -9.40
N SER A 91 -0.04 6.73 -8.65
CA SER A 91 -1.02 7.71 -9.18
C SER A 91 -2.15 8.00 -8.17
N GLU A 92 -2.50 7.06 -7.29
CA GLU A 92 -3.55 7.28 -6.28
C GLU A 92 -3.04 8.05 -5.04
N LEU A 93 -1.79 7.78 -4.67
CA LEU A 93 -1.12 8.44 -3.56
C LEU A 93 -0.89 9.95 -3.79
N GLY A 94 -0.80 10.38 -5.06
CA GLY A 94 -0.74 11.79 -5.45
C GLY A 94 -2.09 12.51 -5.34
N ALA A 95 -3.22 11.79 -5.48
CA ALA A 95 -4.55 12.38 -5.36
C ALA A 95 -4.92 12.66 -3.89
N LEU A 96 -4.56 11.77 -2.97
CA LEU A 96 -4.82 11.95 -1.52
C LEU A 96 -3.86 12.95 -0.87
N LEU A 97 -2.60 13.07 -1.32
CA LEU A 97 -1.71 14.14 -0.85
C LEU A 97 -2.26 15.54 -1.17
N THR A 98 -2.92 15.69 -2.33
CA THR A 98 -3.49 16.96 -2.81
C THR A 98 -4.84 17.30 -2.12
N ALA A 99 -5.49 16.32 -1.49
CA ALA A 99 -6.73 16.48 -0.72
C ALA A 99 -6.49 16.83 0.77
N LEU A 100 -5.24 16.71 1.24
CA LEU A 100 -4.84 17.06 2.60
C LEU A 100 -4.34 18.51 2.68
N PRO A 101 -4.57 19.22 3.82
CA PRO A 101 -4.03 20.56 4.03
C PRO A 101 -2.48 20.54 4.13
N PRO A 102 -1.79 21.61 3.70
CA PRO A 102 -0.33 21.61 3.49
C PRO A 102 0.48 21.27 4.75
N GLU A 103 -0.07 21.48 5.94
CA GLU A 103 0.60 21.15 7.21
C GLU A 103 0.74 19.63 7.44
N GLN A 104 -0.24 18.82 7.01
CA GLN A 104 -0.17 17.35 7.12
C GLN A 104 0.74 16.76 6.03
N GLN A 105 0.82 17.42 4.88
CA GLN A 105 1.71 17.03 3.79
C GLN A 105 3.19 17.20 4.18
N GLN A 106 3.54 18.29 4.86
CA GLN A 106 4.92 18.57 5.28
C GLN A 106 5.41 17.59 6.36
N ILE A 107 4.54 17.17 7.29
CA ILE A 107 4.85 16.17 8.33
C ILE A 107 5.16 14.81 7.70
N LEU A 108 4.42 14.44 6.66
CA LEU A 108 4.60 13.18 5.97
C LEU A 108 5.90 13.16 5.14
N LEU A 109 6.27 14.29 4.52
CA LEU A 109 7.50 14.41 3.72
C LEU A 109 8.77 14.40 4.58
N ASP A 110 8.75 15.10 5.72
CA ASP A 110 9.89 15.17 6.67
C ASP A 110 10.18 13.80 7.32
N ALA A 111 9.13 13.00 7.56
CA ALA A 111 9.27 11.64 8.08
C ALA A 111 9.82 10.63 7.07
N MET A 112 9.81 10.96 5.78
CA MET A 112 10.28 10.09 4.68
C MET A 112 11.70 10.43 4.22
N GLU A 113 12.30 11.55 4.64
CA GLU A 113 13.71 11.81 4.39
C GLU A 113 14.58 10.81 5.18
N PRO A 114 15.55 10.12 4.54
CA PRO A 114 16.35 9.14 5.23
C PRO A 114 17.14 9.87 6.31
N SER A 115 17.03 9.38 7.54
CA SER A 115 17.91 9.64 8.67
C SER A 115 19.20 10.32 8.20
N GLY A 116 19.24 11.65 8.37
CA GLY A 116 20.47 12.40 8.31
C GLY A 116 21.37 11.78 9.35
N SER A 117 22.27 10.92 8.87
CA SER A 117 23.44 10.36 9.54
C SER A 117 23.67 10.97 10.92
N GLU A 118 23.35 10.20 11.96
CA GLU A 118 23.80 10.47 13.32
C GLU A 118 25.32 10.68 13.37
N GLY A 119 25.74 11.72 14.10
CA GLY A 119 26.93 11.63 14.95
C GLY A 119 28.15 12.46 14.54
N LEU A 120 28.45 13.47 15.37
CA LEU A 120 29.78 13.75 15.94
C LEU A 120 29.55 14.78 17.05
N VAL A 121 29.27 14.29 18.25
CA VAL A 121 30.23 14.19 19.37
C VAL A 121 30.66 15.56 19.86
N GLY A 122 30.29 15.85 21.11
CA GLY A 122 30.76 17.05 21.79
C GLY A 122 32.29 17.05 21.96
N ALA A 123 32.83 18.26 22.11
CA ALA A 123 33.87 18.61 23.08
C ALA A 123 34.47 19.96 22.68
N LYS A 124 34.08 21.04 23.37
CA LYS A 124 34.88 21.67 24.43
C LYS A 124 34.35 23.08 24.74
#